data_AF-A0A2T5LKX9-F1
#
_entry.id   AF-A0A2T5LKX9-F1
#
_cell.length_a   1.000
_cell.length_b   1.000
_cell.length_c   1.000
_cell.angle_alpha   90.00
_cell.angle_beta   90.00
_cell.angle_gamma   90.00
#
_symmetry.space_group_name_H-M   'P 1'
#
loop_
_entity.id
_entity.type
_entity.pdbx_description
1 polymer ?
#
loop_
_entity_poly.entity_id
_entity_poly.type
_entity_poly.pdbx_seq_one_letter_code
_entity_poly.pdbx_strand_id
1 'polypeptide(L)'
;MDHRTEANPDTREEVDLLIFDYLLCLTIERVINDGGETSSSGNSDVCWLNNMLETLMKVLALPEVPSVDLRIKAQILQLANILSKPRSQTNSTQEEVPQELPTALSTVATSLISLCDAAEKKKLKTHGARIAVLLSAYTALEEYQFPQNGSSDKLSEYPTEILKAVELRLVGNNPGATRPAMVLHNLRSAILNALMDIMKLLNPPILNQIERGKVGELSRAETHQLREKIGLS
;
A
#
# COMPACT_ATOMS: atom_id res chain seq x y z
N MET A 1 29.78 -37.88 -7.00
CA MET A 1 29.65 -36.58 -7.68
C MET A 1 28.17 -36.27 -7.70
N ASP A 2 27.73 -35.36 -6.83
CA ASP A 2 26.32 -34.94 -6.77
C ASP A 2 26.04 -34.02 -7.95
N HIS A 3 25.29 -34.53 -8.93
CA HIS A 3 24.65 -33.69 -9.93
C HIS A 3 23.50 -32.96 -9.27
N ARG A 4 23.77 -31.80 -8.66
CA ARG A 4 22.73 -30.82 -8.34
C ARG A 4 22.05 -30.45 -9.64
N THR A 5 20.85 -30.97 -9.84
CA THR A 5 19.99 -30.64 -10.97
C THR A 5 19.55 -29.20 -10.74
N GLU A 6 20.15 -28.27 -11.47
CA GLU A 6 19.70 -26.87 -11.47
C GLU A 6 18.27 -26.83 -12.01
N ALA A 7 17.40 -26.07 -11.33
CA ALA A 7 16.04 -25.87 -11.79
C ALA A 7 16.05 -25.19 -13.17
N ASN A 8 15.07 -25.51 -14.00
CA ASN A 8 14.85 -24.80 -15.26
C ASN A 8 14.76 -23.28 -14.96
N PRO A 9 15.50 -22.41 -15.68
CA PRO A 9 15.42 -20.96 -15.50
C PRO A 9 13.99 -20.41 -15.47
N ASP A 10 13.09 -20.93 -16.30
CA ASP A 10 11.69 -20.49 -16.34
C ASP A 10 10.98 -20.76 -15.00
N THR A 11 11.22 -21.93 -14.41
CA THR A 11 10.66 -22.31 -13.10
C THR A 11 11.22 -21.45 -11.98
N ARG A 12 12.49 -21.05 -12.08
CA ARG A 12 13.10 -20.17 -11.08
C ARG A 12 12.46 -18.78 -11.09
N GLU A 13 12.25 -18.20 -12.27
CA GLU A 13 11.59 -16.90 -12.41
C GLU A 13 10.17 -16.91 -11.84
N GLU A 14 9.39 -17.96 -12.12
CA GLU A 14 8.05 -18.10 -11.56
C GLU A 14 8.08 -18.18 -10.03
N VAL A 15 8.96 -19.01 -9.45
CA VAL A 15 9.09 -19.16 -7.99
C VAL A 15 9.51 -17.84 -7.34
N ASP A 16 10.45 -17.12 -7.95
CA ASP A 16 10.91 -15.82 -7.48
C ASP A 16 9.78 -14.78 -7.47
N LEU A 17 8.94 -14.75 -8.50
CA LEU A 17 7.74 -13.90 -8.55
C LEU A 17 6.70 -14.27 -7.48
N LEU A 18 6.54 -15.57 -7.17
CA LEU A 18 5.62 -16.02 -6.11
C LEU A 18 6.10 -15.62 -4.72
N ILE A 19 7.40 -15.75 -4.46
CA ILE A 19 8.03 -15.30 -3.22
C ILE A 19 7.87 -13.79 -3.08
N PHE A 20 8.14 -13.04 -4.15
CA PHE A 20 7.98 -11.60 -4.16
C PHE A 20 6.54 -11.16 -3.88
N ASP A 21 5.55 -11.77 -4.55
CA ASP A 21 4.14 -11.45 -4.33
C ASP A 21 3.69 -11.73 -2.88
N TYR A 22 4.18 -12.83 -2.30
CA TYR A 22 3.92 -13.18 -0.90
C TYR A 22 4.53 -12.16 0.07
N LEU A 23 5.81 -11.82 -0.09
CA LEU A 23 6.50 -10.83 0.75
C LEU A 23 5.87 -9.45 0.63
N LEU A 24 5.44 -9.07 -0.57
CA LEU A 24 4.75 -7.82 -0.82
C LEU A 24 3.41 -7.77 -0.08
N CYS A 25 2.61 -8.82 -0.15
CA CYS A 25 1.34 -8.91 0.59
C CYS A 25 1.54 -8.85 2.11
N LEU A 26 2.52 -9.60 2.65
CA LEU A 26 2.84 -9.57 4.08
C LEU A 26 3.28 -8.18 4.54
N THR A 27 4.09 -7.50 3.73
CA THR A 27 4.59 -6.16 4.08
C THR A 27 3.44 -5.15 4.08
N ILE A 28 2.56 -5.19 3.08
CA ILE A 28 1.37 -4.32 3.03
C ILE A 28 0.49 -4.54 4.26
N GLU A 29 0.23 -5.80 4.62
CA GLU A 29 -0.58 -6.14 5.79
C GLU A 29 0.05 -5.59 7.09
N ARG A 30 1.37 -5.76 7.29
CA ARG A 30 2.06 -5.21 8.46
C ARG A 30 2.03 -3.69 8.50
N VAL A 31 2.38 -3.02 7.39
CA VAL A 31 2.40 -1.56 7.31
C VAL A 31 1.02 -0.97 7.61
N ILE A 32 -0.05 -1.62 7.14
CA ILE A 32 -1.42 -1.16 7.38
C ILE A 32 -1.86 -1.41 8.83
N ASN A 33 -1.49 -2.55 9.43
CA ASN A 33 -1.88 -2.90 10.79
C ASN A 33 -1.06 -2.15 11.88
N ASP A 34 0.23 -1.93 11.64
CA ASP A 34 1.11 -1.22 12.59
C ASP A 34 0.77 0.28 12.71
N GLY A 35 0.03 0.83 11.75
CA GLY A 35 -0.42 2.22 11.75
C GLY A 35 -1.36 2.62 12.90
N GLY A 36 -1.77 1.67 13.76
CA GLY A 36 -2.70 1.89 14.87
C GLY A 36 -2.08 1.98 16.27
N GLU A 37 -0.91 1.41 16.51
CA GLU A 37 -0.38 1.25 17.89
C GLU A 37 1.10 1.62 18.00
N THR A 38 1.38 2.64 18.82
CA THR A 38 2.73 3.21 19.07
C THR A 38 3.67 2.31 19.88
N SER A 39 3.47 1.00 19.89
CA SER A 39 4.38 0.06 20.54
C SER A 39 5.75 0.11 19.88
N SER A 40 6.66 0.86 20.51
CA SER A 40 8.04 1.20 20.10
C SER A 40 8.95 0.01 19.74
N SER A 41 8.47 -1.23 19.83
CA SER A 41 9.25 -2.45 19.57
C SER A 41 9.06 -3.02 18.16
N GLY A 42 8.08 -2.57 17.36
CA GLY A 42 7.74 -3.17 16.05
C GLY A 42 8.39 -2.52 14.82
N ASN A 43 8.97 -1.32 14.94
CA ASN A 43 9.41 -0.53 13.78
C ASN A 43 10.61 -1.15 13.01
N SER A 44 11.37 -2.07 13.62
CA SER A 44 12.52 -2.71 12.97
C SER A 44 12.12 -3.64 11.83
N ASP A 45 10.95 -4.28 11.93
CA ASP A 45 10.54 -5.32 10.98
C ASP A 45 10.08 -4.73 9.65
N VAL A 46 9.39 -3.58 9.68
CA VAL A 46 8.92 -2.89 8.47
C VAL A 46 10.09 -2.31 7.67
N CYS A 47 11.07 -1.70 8.33
CA CYS A 47 12.28 -1.19 7.67
C CYS A 47 13.07 -2.32 7.00
N TRP A 48 13.21 -3.46 7.68
CA TRP A 48 13.88 -4.63 7.12
C TRP A 48 13.13 -5.20 5.90
N LEU A 49 11.80 -5.33 5.99
CA LEU A 49 10.97 -5.80 4.86
C LEU A 49 11.05 -4.87 3.65
N ASN A 50 11.03 -3.55 3.87
CA ASN A 50 11.18 -2.57 2.79
C ASN A 50 12.54 -2.68 2.11
N ASN A 51 13.63 -2.79 2.88
CA ASN A 51 14.98 -2.99 2.33
C ASN A 51 15.09 -4.31 1.55
N MET A 52 14.46 -5.37 2.07
CA MET A 52 14.38 -6.65 1.39
C MET A 52 13.62 -6.53 0.06
N LEU A 53 12.48 -5.86 0.04
CA LEU A 53 11.69 -5.66 -1.18
C LEU A 53 12.41 -4.80 -2.21
N GLU A 54 13.10 -3.73 -1.80
CA GLU A 54 13.96 -2.97 -2.72
C GLU A 54 15.08 -3.83 -3.30
N THR A 55 15.68 -4.68 -2.47
CA THR A 55 16.72 -5.60 -2.90
C THR A 55 16.15 -6.63 -3.88
N LEU A 56 14.99 -7.20 -3.59
CA LEU A 56 14.32 -8.16 -4.46
C LEU A 56 13.88 -7.52 -5.78
N MET A 57 13.35 -6.30 -5.77
CA MET A 57 13.04 -5.59 -7.02
C MET A 57 14.28 -5.38 -7.89
N LYS A 58 15.46 -5.15 -7.28
CA LYS A 58 16.74 -5.01 -7.99
C LYS A 58 17.29 -6.35 -8.48
N VAL A 59 17.15 -7.41 -7.68
CA VAL A 59 17.75 -8.73 -7.92
C VAL A 59 16.91 -9.58 -8.86
N LEU A 60 15.59 -9.55 -8.71
CA LEU A 60 14.69 -10.45 -9.44
C LEU A 60 14.59 -10.14 -10.93
N ALA A 61 15.26 -9.09 -11.43
CA ALA A 61 15.26 -8.67 -12.82
C ALA A 61 13.87 -8.87 -13.46
N LEU A 62 12.84 -8.38 -12.75
CA LEU A 62 11.45 -8.72 -13.03
C LEU A 62 11.19 -8.67 -14.54
N PRO A 63 10.38 -9.60 -15.09
CA PRO A 63 10.06 -9.62 -16.51
C PRO A 63 9.71 -8.20 -16.96
N GLU A 64 10.13 -7.82 -18.18
CA GLU A 64 10.06 -6.45 -18.69
C GLU A 64 8.70 -5.77 -18.45
N VAL A 65 7.62 -6.56 -18.35
CA VAL A 65 6.31 -6.08 -17.94
C VAL A 65 5.71 -6.97 -16.83
N PRO A 66 5.78 -6.58 -15.55
CA PRO A 66 5.09 -7.28 -14.48
C PRO A 66 3.57 -7.26 -14.67
N SER A 67 2.90 -8.27 -14.11
CA SER A 67 1.43 -8.36 -14.17
C SER A 67 0.77 -7.11 -13.59
N VAL A 68 -0.41 -6.76 -14.10
CA VAL A 68 -1.18 -5.59 -13.61
C VAL A 68 -1.44 -5.70 -12.10
N ASP A 69 -1.74 -6.90 -11.63
CA ASP A 69 -1.97 -7.21 -10.22
C ASP A 69 -0.75 -6.87 -9.35
N LEU A 70 0.44 -7.32 -9.77
CA LEU A 70 1.67 -7.07 -9.04
C LEU A 70 2.06 -5.58 -9.05
N ARG A 71 1.84 -4.89 -10.17
CA ARG A 71 2.03 -3.44 -10.25
C ARG A 71 1.11 -2.69 -9.29
N ILE A 72 -0.16 -3.08 -9.19
CA ILE A 72 -1.09 -2.49 -8.23
C ILE A 72 -0.60 -2.72 -6.79
N LYS A 73 -0.21 -3.96 -6.43
CA LYS A 73 0.33 -4.27 -5.10
C LYS A 73 1.57 -3.42 -4.77
N ALA A 74 2.48 -3.27 -5.72
CA ALA A 74 3.68 -2.44 -5.53
C ALA A 74 3.33 -0.97 -5.26
N GLN A 75 2.36 -0.40 -5.99
CA GLN A 75 1.87 0.96 -5.75
C GLN A 75 1.14 1.09 -4.40
N ILE A 76 0.39 0.07 -3.98
CA ILE A 76 -0.25 0.04 -2.65
C ILE A 76 0.80 0.10 -1.55
N LEU A 77 1.88 -0.68 -1.65
CA LEU A 77 2.96 -0.65 -0.68
C LEU A 77 3.65 0.73 -0.63
N GLN A 78 3.96 1.32 -1.80
CA GLN A 78 4.56 2.65 -1.86
C GLN A 78 3.69 3.69 -1.16
N LEU A 79 2.38 3.67 -1.43
CA LEU A 79 1.43 4.59 -0.81
C LEU A 79 1.30 4.34 0.70
N ALA A 80 1.20 3.09 1.13
CA ALA A 80 1.14 2.71 2.54
C ALA A 80 2.41 3.14 3.28
N ASN A 81 3.59 3.01 2.66
CA ASN A 81 4.87 3.48 3.21
C ASN A 81 4.93 5.01 3.35
N ILE A 82 4.51 5.76 2.33
CA ILE A 82 4.44 7.24 2.40
C ILE A 82 3.52 7.65 3.54
N LEU A 83 2.34 7.03 3.60
CA LEU A 83 1.38 7.31 4.65
C LEU A 83 1.90 6.89 6.02
N SER A 84 2.71 5.83 6.12
CA SER A 84 3.11 5.27 7.41
C SER A 84 4.21 6.04 8.14
N LYS A 85 5.08 6.73 7.39
CA LYS A 85 6.19 7.48 7.96
C LYS A 85 5.69 8.51 8.98
N PRO A 86 6.17 8.49 10.23
CA PRO A 86 5.92 9.59 11.15
C PRO A 86 6.53 10.85 10.54
N ARG A 87 5.79 11.95 10.57
CA ARG A 87 6.34 13.26 10.19
C ARG A 87 7.38 13.59 11.25
N SER A 88 8.63 13.21 11.00
CA SER A 88 9.74 13.50 11.89
C SER A 88 9.68 14.99 12.21
N GLN A 89 9.40 15.34 13.46
CA GLN A 89 9.54 16.71 13.92
C GLN A 89 11.02 17.03 13.74
N THR A 90 11.33 17.81 12.71
CA THR A 90 12.67 18.26 12.36
C THR A 90 13.16 19.18 13.46
N ASN A 91 13.68 18.60 14.54
CA ASN A 91 14.40 19.32 15.59
C ASN A 91 15.90 19.40 15.26
N SER A 92 16.32 19.01 14.06
CA SER A 92 17.72 18.97 13.64
C SER A 92 18.06 20.12 12.70
N THR A 93 18.93 20.99 13.20
CA THR A 93 19.48 22.24 12.67
C THR A 93 20.34 22.09 11.40
N GLN A 94 19.93 21.28 10.42
CA GLN A 94 20.61 21.22 9.12
C GLN A 94 19.62 21.49 7.99
N GLU A 95 19.97 22.50 7.19
CA GLU A 95 19.31 22.96 5.97
C GLU A 95 19.30 21.86 4.89
N GLU A 96 18.46 20.84 5.03
CA GLU A 96 18.01 20.06 3.88
C GLU A 96 16.59 20.48 3.53
N VAL A 97 16.43 21.02 2.33
CA VAL A 97 15.18 21.54 1.77
C VAL A 97 14.10 20.44 1.77
N PRO A 98 13.04 20.52 2.61
CA PRO A 98 12.01 19.49 2.70
C PRO A 98 10.90 19.78 1.68
N GLN A 99 11.00 19.25 0.45
CA GLN A 99 10.01 19.54 -0.61
C GLN A 99 9.43 18.33 -1.36
N GLU A 100 9.76 17.09 -1.01
CA GLU A 100 9.42 15.93 -1.85
C GLU A 100 8.11 15.18 -1.51
N LEU A 101 7.55 15.36 -0.31
CA LEU A 101 6.44 14.51 0.17
C LEU A 101 5.11 14.68 -0.60
N PRO A 102 4.59 15.91 -0.83
CA PRO A 102 3.30 16.09 -1.52
C PRO A 102 3.37 15.63 -2.98
N THR A 103 4.51 15.87 -3.62
CA THR A 103 4.78 15.47 -5.01
C THR A 103 4.80 13.95 -5.13
N ALA A 104 5.54 13.26 -4.24
CA ALA A 104 5.60 11.80 -4.23
C ALA A 104 4.21 11.16 -4.00
N LEU A 105 3.41 11.70 -3.07
CA LEU A 105 2.07 11.19 -2.79
C LEU A 105 1.14 11.30 -4.01
N SER A 106 1.11 12.46 -4.66
CA SER A 106 0.27 12.71 -5.84
C SER A 106 0.66 11.81 -7.02
N THR A 107 1.97 11.65 -7.26
CA THR A 107 2.48 10.78 -8.33
C THR A 107 2.10 9.32 -8.10
N VAL A 108 2.32 8.79 -6.91
CA VAL A 108 1.98 7.39 -6.57
C VAL A 108 0.46 7.18 -6.61
N ALA A 109 -0.33 8.14 -6.12
CA ALA A 109 -1.79 8.08 -6.17
C ALA A 109 -2.33 8.00 -7.61
N THR A 110 -1.84 8.88 -8.49
CA THR A 110 -2.26 8.95 -9.89
C THR A 110 -1.91 7.66 -10.63
N SER A 111 -0.71 7.12 -10.38
CA SER A 111 -0.26 5.83 -10.89
C SER A 111 -1.18 4.69 -10.45
N LEU A 112 -1.51 4.60 -9.16
CA LEU A 112 -2.42 3.59 -8.62
C LEU A 112 -3.83 3.67 -9.25
N ILE A 113 -4.39 4.88 -9.39
CA ILE A 113 -5.71 5.09 -9.97
C ILE A 113 -5.74 4.63 -11.43
N SER A 114 -4.71 4.99 -12.20
CA SER A 114 -4.56 4.57 -13.60
C SER A 114 -4.50 3.04 -13.72
N LEU A 115 -3.73 2.37 -12.86
CA LEU A 115 -3.66 0.91 -12.84
C LEU A 115 -4.99 0.27 -12.45
N CYS A 116 -5.71 0.84 -11.49
CA CYS A 116 -7.04 0.36 -11.09
C CYS A 116 -8.07 0.46 -12.23
N ASP A 117 -7.96 1.49 -13.07
CA ASP A 117 -8.81 1.66 -14.26
C ASP A 117 -8.43 0.67 -15.36
N ALA A 118 -7.13 0.47 -15.60
CA ALA A 118 -6.60 -0.43 -16.62
C ALA A 118 -6.84 -1.92 -16.33
N ALA A 119 -7.08 -2.30 -15.08
CA ALA A 119 -7.33 -3.68 -14.67
C ALA A 119 -8.72 -4.23 -15.04
N GLU A 120 -9.58 -3.43 -15.69
CA GLU A 120 -10.92 -3.79 -16.19
C GLU A 120 -11.90 -4.38 -15.14
N LYS A 121 -11.54 -4.31 -13.85
CA LYS A 121 -12.37 -4.75 -12.72
C LYS A 121 -13.21 -3.57 -12.20
N LYS A 122 -14.53 -3.57 -12.45
CA LYS A 122 -15.45 -2.49 -12.01
C LYS A 122 -15.33 -2.11 -10.52
N LYS A 123 -15.16 -3.10 -9.63
CA LYS A 123 -14.98 -2.86 -8.18
C LYS A 123 -13.68 -2.13 -7.87
N LEU A 124 -12.60 -2.51 -8.56
CA LEU A 124 -11.28 -1.91 -8.40
C LEU A 124 -11.28 -0.44 -8.84
N LYS A 125 -11.89 -0.13 -9.99
CA LYS A 125 -12.11 1.25 -10.44
C LYS A 125 -12.87 2.10 -9.41
N THR A 126 -13.91 1.52 -8.79
CA THR A 126 -14.70 2.19 -7.76
C THR A 126 -13.86 2.49 -6.52
N HIS A 127 -13.02 1.55 -6.08
CA HIS A 127 -12.13 1.76 -4.93
C HIS A 127 -10.98 2.72 -5.25
N GLY A 128 -10.41 2.67 -6.46
CA GLY A 128 -9.43 3.65 -6.93
C GLY A 128 -9.97 5.09 -6.89
N ALA A 129 -11.19 5.30 -7.38
CA ALA A 129 -11.86 6.62 -7.29
C ALA A 129 -12.09 7.06 -5.84
N ARG A 130 -12.46 6.15 -4.94
CA ARG A 130 -12.61 6.44 -3.51
C ARG A 130 -11.28 6.87 -2.88
N ILE A 131 -10.19 6.19 -3.20
CA ILE A 131 -8.84 6.55 -2.71
C ILE A 131 -8.42 7.93 -3.20
N ALA A 132 -8.70 8.25 -4.47
CA ALA A 132 -8.42 9.58 -5.03
C ALA A 132 -9.04 10.69 -4.17
N VAL A 133 -10.34 10.56 -3.85
CA VAL A 133 -11.07 11.53 -3.02
C VAL A 133 -10.47 11.64 -1.61
N LEU A 134 -10.14 10.50 -0.98
CA LEU A 134 -9.55 10.50 0.36
C LEU A 134 -8.15 11.14 0.37
N LEU A 135 -7.34 10.88 -0.65
CA LEU A 135 -6.01 11.47 -0.76
C LEU A 135 -6.06 12.97 -1.04
N SER A 136 -6.97 13.44 -1.88
CA SER A 136 -7.17 14.89 -2.10
C SER A 136 -7.59 15.60 -0.81
N ALA A 137 -8.45 14.97 -0.01
CA ALA A 137 -8.81 15.50 1.31
C ALA A 137 -7.60 15.51 2.26
N TYR A 138 -6.75 14.48 2.18
CA TYR A 138 -5.58 14.33 3.05
C TYR A 138 -4.54 15.39 2.75
N THR A 139 -4.23 15.60 1.47
CA THR A 139 -3.28 16.64 1.04
C THR A 139 -3.77 18.03 1.42
N ALA A 140 -5.06 18.33 1.20
CA ALA A 140 -5.64 19.62 1.56
C ALA A 140 -5.57 19.88 3.08
N LEU A 141 -5.86 18.86 3.89
CA LEU A 141 -5.79 18.98 5.35
C LEU A 141 -4.35 19.08 5.87
N GLU A 142 -3.39 18.36 5.26
CA GLU A 142 -1.98 18.50 5.59
C GLU A 142 -1.45 19.89 5.27
N GLU A 143 -1.79 20.47 4.11
CA GLU A 143 -1.41 21.84 3.74
C GLU A 143 -1.99 22.86 4.72
N TYR A 144 -3.23 22.65 5.17
CA TYR A 144 -3.87 23.52 6.17
C TYR A 144 -3.17 23.47 7.53
N GLN A 145 -2.78 22.28 8.01
CA GLN A 145 -2.14 22.13 9.32
C GLN A 145 -0.69 22.60 9.34
N PHE A 146 -0.02 22.57 8.19
CA PHE A 146 1.40 22.88 8.08
C PHE A 146 1.68 23.76 6.85
N PRO A 147 1.25 25.04 6.85
CA PRO A 147 1.45 25.93 5.73
C PRO A 147 2.96 26.09 5.47
N GLN A 148 3.42 25.62 4.30
CA GLN A 148 4.78 25.90 3.86
C GLN A 148 4.87 27.40 3.53
N ASN A 149 5.79 28.10 4.20
CA ASN A 149 6.17 29.49 3.92
C ASN A 149 5.13 30.58 4.21
N GLY A 150 4.69 30.75 5.46
CA GLY A 150 4.24 32.04 6.06
C GLY A 150 3.18 32.89 5.33
N SER A 151 2.64 32.41 4.21
CA SER A 151 1.73 33.13 3.32
C SER A 151 0.33 32.86 3.83
N SER A 152 -0.02 33.59 4.87
CA SER A 152 -1.32 33.51 5.56
C SER A 152 -2.50 33.92 4.66
N ASP A 153 -2.25 34.51 3.49
CA ASP A 153 -3.29 35.15 2.66
C ASP A 153 -4.02 34.21 1.69
N LYS A 154 -3.50 32.99 1.43
CA LYS A 154 -4.19 32.01 0.55
C LYS A 154 -5.06 30.99 1.28
N LEU A 155 -5.13 31.06 2.61
CA LEU A 155 -5.78 30.03 3.44
C LEU A 155 -7.30 30.22 3.60
N SER A 156 -7.87 31.35 3.16
CA SER A 156 -9.29 31.66 3.31
C SER A 156 -10.20 31.05 2.22
N GLU A 157 -9.60 30.45 1.19
CA GLU A 157 -10.32 29.98 -0.01
C GLU A 157 -10.29 28.45 -0.18
N TYR A 158 -9.82 27.69 0.82
CA TYR A 158 -10.01 26.25 0.81
C TYR A 158 -11.48 25.93 1.11
N PRO A 159 -12.16 25.08 0.32
CA PRO A 159 -13.59 24.87 0.46
C PRO A 159 -13.86 24.25 1.83
N THR A 160 -14.38 25.08 2.73
CA THR A 160 -14.81 24.66 4.06
C THR A 160 -15.86 23.56 3.92
N GLU A 161 -16.56 23.50 2.79
CA GLU A 161 -17.50 22.42 2.47
C GLU A 161 -16.84 21.04 2.25
N ILE A 162 -15.65 20.96 1.64
CA ILE A 162 -14.96 19.67 1.42
C ILE A 162 -14.50 19.11 2.76
N LEU A 163 -13.86 19.94 3.59
CA LEU A 163 -13.44 19.54 4.93
C LEU A 163 -14.65 19.15 5.78
N LYS A 164 -15.73 19.93 5.74
CA LYS A 164 -16.96 19.63 6.49
C LYS A 164 -17.65 18.36 6.00
N ALA A 165 -17.65 18.08 4.69
CA ALA A 165 -18.19 16.85 4.13
C ALA A 165 -17.35 15.61 4.47
N VAL A 166 -16.02 15.76 4.51
CA VAL A 166 -15.08 14.72 4.93
C VAL A 166 -15.20 14.46 6.44
N GLU A 167 -15.27 15.50 7.26
CA GLU A 167 -15.52 15.41 8.70
C GLU A 167 -16.84 14.73 9.02
N LEU A 168 -17.95 15.13 8.37
CA LEU A 168 -19.27 14.51 8.57
C LEU A 168 -19.24 13.00 8.29
N ARG A 169 -18.46 12.56 7.30
CA ARG A 169 -18.36 11.15 6.92
C ARG A 169 -17.37 10.35 7.78
N LEU A 170 -16.31 10.98 8.28
CA LEU A 170 -15.24 10.28 9.03
C LEU A 170 -15.41 10.32 10.55
N VAL A 171 -16.06 11.33 11.10
CA VAL A 171 -16.14 11.57 12.56
C VAL A 171 -17.54 11.27 13.12
N GLY A 172 -18.56 11.17 12.26
CA GLY A 172 -19.95 11.14 12.69
C GLY A 172 -20.40 12.50 13.25
N ASN A 173 -21.70 12.67 13.50
CA ASN A 173 -22.33 13.94 13.90
C ASN A 173 -21.98 14.39 15.34
N ASN A 174 -20.71 14.38 15.74
CA ASN A 174 -20.30 14.83 17.07
C ASN A 174 -19.56 16.17 16.98
N PRO A 175 -20.27 17.31 17.01
CA PRO A 175 -19.75 18.64 16.68
C PRO A 175 -18.85 19.27 17.76
N GLY A 176 -18.43 18.52 18.79
CA GLY A 176 -17.90 19.10 20.03
C GLY A 176 -16.38 19.19 20.20
N ALA A 177 -15.55 18.44 19.46
CA ALA A 177 -14.14 18.31 19.83
C ALA A 177 -13.18 17.82 18.71
N THR A 178 -13.46 18.14 17.46
CA THR A 178 -12.66 17.58 16.36
C THR A 178 -11.34 18.35 16.19
N ARG A 179 -10.29 17.90 16.87
CA ARG A 179 -8.92 18.39 16.61
C ARG A 179 -8.52 18.01 15.17
N PRO A 180 -7.96 18.92 14.35
CA PRO A 180 -7.50 18.62 12.99
C PRO A 180 -6.61 17.38 12.90
N ALA A 181 -5.75 17.15 13.90
CA ALA A 181 -4.92 15.95 14.01
C ALA A 181 -5.73 14.64 14.04
N MET A 182 -6.91 14.63 14.68
CA MET A 182 -7.81 13.47 14.72
C MET A 182 -8.46 13.21 13.36
N VAL A 183 -8.84 14.26 12.62
CA VAL A 183 -9.38 14.13 11.25
C VAL A 183 -8.32 13.56 10.32
N LEU A 184 -7.08 14.05 10.41
CA LEU A 184 -5.97 13.56 9.60
C LEU A 184 -5.66 12.09 9.89
N HIS A 185 -5.67 11.70 11.17
CA HIS A 185 -5.51 10.30 11.58
C HIS A 185 -6.64 9.41 11.04
N ASN A 186 -7.90 9.84 11.17
CA ASN A 186 -9.06 9.09 10.66
C ASN A 186 -9.02 8.95 9.14
N LEU A 187 -8.57 10.00 8.44
CA LEU A 187 -8.44 9.99 7.00
C LEU A 187 -7.33 9.06 6.53
N ARG A 188 -6.17 9.09 7.20
CA ARG A 188 -5.08 8.12 6.99
C ARG A 188 -5.58 6.70 7.19
N SER A 189 -6.28 6.42 8.28
CA SER A 189 -6.88 5.10 8.54
C SER A 189 -7.88 4.71 7.44
N ALA A 190 -8.72 5.63 6.98
CA ALA A 190 -9.67 5.38 5.89
C ALA A 190 -8.97 5.05 4.56
N ILE A 191 -7.84 5.70 4.26
CA ILE A 191 -7.03 5.39 3.07
C ILE A 191 -6.42 3.99 3.20
N LEU A 192 -5.80 3.66 4.33
CA LEU A 192 -5.20 2.33 4.56
C LEU A 192 -6.25 1.20 4.48
N ASN A 193 -7.45 1.42 5.01
CA ASN A 193 -8.56 0.48 4.88
C ASN A 193 -9.01 0.31 3.41
N ALA A 194 -9.10 1.41 2.65
CA ALA A 194 -9.44 1.34 1.23
C ALA A 194 -8.35 0.61 0.41
N LEU A 195 -7.08 0.74 0.79
CA LEU A 195 -5.97 -0.03 0.21
C LEU A 195 -6.11 -1.52 0.50
N MET A 196 -6.51 -1.91 1.71
CA MET A 196 -6.83 -3.31 2.03
C MET A 196 -8.02 -3.85 1.24
N ASP A 197 -9.06 -3.03 1.03
CA ASP A 197 -10.20 -3.44 0.21
C ASP A 197 -9.76 -3.71 -1.24
N ILE A 198 -8.82 -2.91 -1.78
CA ILE A 198 -8.20 -3.21 -3.07
C ILE A 198 -7.43 -4.53 -3.00
N MET A 199 -6.55 -4.73 -2.02
CA MET A 199 -5.76 -5.96 -1.88
C MET A 199 -6.64 -7.23 -1.89
N LYS A 200 -7.82 -7.18 -1.28
CA LYS A 200 -8.79 -8.29 -1.27
C LYS A 200 -9.44 -8.58 -2.63
N LEU A 201 -9.40 -7.63 -3.57
CA LEU A 201 -9.91 -7.78 -4.95
C LEU A 201 -8.82 -8.26 -5.94
N LEU A 202 -7.57 -8.20 -5.52
CA LEU A 202 -6.41 -8.70 -6.25
C LEU A 202 -6.26 -10.21 -6.04
N ASN A 203 -5.49 -10.85 -6.90
CA ASN A 203 -5.25 -12.28 -6.75
C ASN A 203 -4.42 -12.52 -5.47
N PRO A 204 -4.83 -13.45 -4.58
CA PRO A 204 -3.99 -13.79 -3.44
C PRO A 204 -2.67 -14.42 -3.93
N PRO A 205 -1.55 -14.26 -3.21
CA PRO A 205 -0.30 -14.89 -3.62
C PRO A 205 -0.47 -16.41 -3.67
N ILE A 206 0.09 -17.06 -4.70
CA ILE A 206 -0.09 -18.51 -4.93
C ILE A 206 0.37 -19.31 -3.71
N LEU A 207 1.39 -18.85 -2.99
CA LEU A 207 1.83 -19.49 -1.74
C LEU A 207 0.72 -19.55 -0.68
N ASN A 208 -0.04 -18.45 -0.48
CA ASN A 208 -1.22 -18.46 0.41
C ASN A 208 -2.32 -19.39 -0.10
N GLN A 209 -2.46 -19.51 -1.42
CA GLN A 209 -3.43 -20.40 -2.05
C GLN A 209 -3.07 -21.88 -1.81
N ILE A 210 -1.79 -22.22 -1.90
CA ILE A 210 -1.25 -23.55 -1.59
C ILE A 210 -1.47 -23.89 -0.11
N GLU A 211 -1.12 -22.99 0.81
CA GLU A 211 -1.33 -23.19 2.26
C GLU A 211 -2.79 -23.45 2.60
N ARG A 212 -3.71 -22.77 1.91
CA ARG A 212 -5.16 -22.93 2.10
C ARG A 212 -5.75 -24.12 1.33
N GLY A 213 -4.94 -24.84 0.55
CA GLY A 213 -5.37 -26.00 -0.23
C GLY A 213 -6.32 -25.67 -1.38
N LYS A 214 -6.25 -24.45 -1.93
CA LYS A 214 -7.04 -24.03 -3.10
C LYS A 214 -6.18 -23.15 -4.01
N VAL A 215 -5.60 -23.74 -5.05
CA VAL A 215 -4.77 -23.04 -6.05
C VAL A 215 -5.60 -22.63 -7.27
N GLY A 216 -5.75 -21.34 -7.49
CA GLY A 216 -6.58 -20.75 -8.53
C GLY A 216 -8.05 -21.17 -8.41
N GLU A 217 -8.60 -21.66 -9.52
CA GLU A 217 -9.95 -22.22 -9.60
C GLU A 217 -9.99 -23.74 -9.35
N LEU A 218 -8.88 -24.37 -8.98
CA LEU A 218 -8.86 -25.79 -8.67
C LEU A 218 -9.69 -26.08 -7.42
N SER A 219 -10.46 -27.17 -7.47
CA SER A 219 -11.11 -27.72 -6.29
C SER A 219 -10.07 -28.21 -5.27
N ARG A 220 -10.51 -28.44 -4.02
CA ARG A 220 -9.66 -28.99 -2.96
C ARG A 220 -9.08 -30.36 -3.34
N ALA A 221 -9.85 -31.18 -4.05
CA ALA A 221 -9.42 -32.51 -4.50
C ALA A 221 -8.34 -32.40 -5.59
N GLU A 222 -8.53 -31.51 -6.57
CA GLU A 222 -7.53 -31.24 -7.62
C GLU A 222 -6.26 -30.63 -7.05
N THR A 223 -6.39 -29.75 -6.05
CA THR A 223 -5.24 -29.16 -5.35
C THR A 223 -4.46 -30.23 -4.55
N HIS A 224 -5.16 -31.19 -3.93
CA HIS A 224 -4.51 -32.31 -3.23
C HIS A 224 -3.79 -33.25 -4.20
N GLN A 225 -4.43 -33.60 -5.33
CA GLN A 225 -3.80 -34.38 -6.38
C GLN A 225 -2.57 -33.67 -6.96
N LEU A 226 -2.63 -32.35 -7.14
CA LEU A 226 -1.50 -31.56 -7.58
C LEU A 226 -0.36 -31.59 -6.54
N ARG A 227 -0.67 -31.39 -5.24
CA ARG A 227 0.33 -31.49 -4.14
C ARG A 227 1.02 -32.85 -4.10
N GLU A 228 0.26 -33.94 -4.20
CA GLU A 228 0.81 -35.30 -4.25
C GLU A 228 1.71 -35.51 -5.48
N LYS A 229 1.27 -35.01 -6.65
CA LYS A 229 2.02 -35.14 -7.91
C LYS A 229 3.36 -34.38 -7.90
N ILE A 230 3.45 -33.27 -7.17
CA ILE A 230 4.67 -32.46 -7.06
C ILE A 230 5.49 -32.74 -5.80
N GLY A 231 5.12 -33.75 -5.00
CA GLY A 231 5.89 -34.19 -3.84
C GLY A 231 5.81 -33.27 -2.61
N LEU A 232 4.79 -32.41 -2.52
CA LEU A 232 4.52 -31.59 -1.34
C LEU A 232 3.58 -32.33 -0.37
N SER A 233 4.08 -33.43 0.23
CA SER A 233 3.34 -34.21 1.25
C SER A 233 3.32 -33.52 2.60
#